data_AF-A0A3S7DFS5-F1
#
_entry.id   AF-A0A3S7DFS5-F1
#
_cell.length_a   1.000
_cell.length_b   1.000
_cell.length_c   1.000
_cell.angle_alpha   90.00
_cell.angle_beta   90.00
_cell.angle_gamma   90.00
#
_symmetry.space_group_name_H-M   'P 1'
#
loop_
_entity.id
_entity.type
_entity.pdbx_description
1 polymer ?
#
loop_
_entity_poly.entity_id
_entity_poly.type
_entity_poly.pdbx_seq_one_letter_code
_entity_poly.pdbx_strand_id
1 'polypeptide(L)'
;MSGVFRLICGLMLLVASLFSQYVQAETCQGNTGQMTLNFQNIKYLPTLRVNTQMSSIMPVNGGGIRFTCDRQGTTSSWKKIVYQQMNTQGGQIIDGHAVFNSALPGIGYSLSFQCDGGPIHFLESVGSRSVTVCDSTESPSMLTQREVEVKTWVTFYKTADIQLVSNNHAFANTLANVGNLSMTYPNAGGNGDQVSRPVILDLAAMNVDIGSRGSCSVTRASIFVDLGKANRSDFKGPGTSGGSAVPFSIPVYCATPTDIRIGFFATPATTGATDTLDITHFPGGADGVGIRIRYGDNGGNGPVKGTSVTLNEPANLPVVQKVPASSAATAVPVNFMAQMVQTGSTVTAGRANGTATFVLEYN
;
A
#
# COMPACT_ATOMS: atom_id res chain seq x y z
N MET A 1 49.92 -11.17 -73.97
CA MET A 1 50.06 -11.09 -72.50
C MET A 1 48.88 -10.40 -71.78
N SER A 2 47.88 -9.83 -72.47
CA SER A 2 46.77 -9.08 -71.84
C SER A 2 45.63 -9.95 -71.26
N GLY A 3 45.30 -11.08 -71.89
CA GLY A 3 44.17 -11.92 -71.45
C GLY A 3 44.42 -12.73 -70.18
N VAL A 4 45.64 -13.26 -70.00
CA VAL A 4 46.01 -14.09 -68.84
C VAL A 4 46.07 -13.23 -67.56
N PHE A 5 46.54 -11.98 -67.66
CA PHE A 5 46.61 -11.07 -66.52
C PHE A 5 45.22 -10.65 -66.02
N ARG A 6 44.26 -10.44 -66.93
CA ARG A 6 42.86 -10.16 -66.59
C ARG A 6 42.17 -11.35 -65.92
N LEU A 7 42.47 -12.57 -66.36
CA LEU A 7 41.92 -13.79 -65.76
C LEU A 7 42.45 -13.99 -64.34
N ILE A 8 43.75 -13.75 -64.11
CA ILE A 8 44.38 -13.85 -62.79
C ILE A 8 43.86 -12.76 -61.84
N CYS A 9 43.72 -11.51 -62.30
CA CYS A 9 43.11 -10.46 -61.49
C CYS A 9 41.63 -10.74 -61.17
N GLY A 10 40.87 -11.30 -62.13
CA GLY A 10 39.49 -11.72 -61.90
C GLY A 10 39.39 -12.83 -60.85
N LEU A 11 40.27 -13.84 -60.92
CA LEU A 11 40.33 -14.91 -59.93
C LEU A 11 40.74 -14.40 -58.54
N MET A 12 41.71 -13.48 -58.46
CA MET A 12 42.15 -12.87 -57.19
C MET A 12 41.04 -12.07 -56.52
N LEU A 13 40.21 -11.33 -57.28
CA LEU A 13 39.06 -10.61 -56.75
C LEU A 13 37.94 -11.55 -56.27
N LEU A 14 37.71 -12.64 -57.00
CA LEU A 14 36.73 -13.66 -56.64
C LEU A 14 37.15 -14.40 -55.36
N VAL A 15 38.44 -14.71 -55.25
CA VAL A 15 39.05 -15.29 -54.04
C VAL A 15 39.01 -14.30 -52.87
N ALA A 16 39.27 -13.01 -53.09
CA ALA A 16 39.12 -11.98 -52.05
C ALA A 16 37.67 -11.82 -51.56
N SER A 17 36.68 -12.00 -52.44
CA SER A 17 35.25 -12.00 -52.06
C SER A 17 34.81 -13.29 -51.34
N LEU A 18 35.51 -14.41 -51.55
CA LEU A 18 35.29 -15.66 -50.82
C LEU A 18 35.98 -15.67 -49.44
N PHE A 19 37.02 -14.85 -49.27
CA PHE A 19 37.75 -14.68 -48.00
C PHE A 19 37.38 -13.41 -47.22
N SER A 20 36.47 -12.57 -47.72
CA SER A 20 35.84 -11.55 -46.88
C SER A 20 34.92 -12.25 -45.89
N GLN A 21 35.47 -12.66 -44.75
CA GLN A 21 34.69 -13.04 -43.60
C GLN A 21 33.83 -11.82 -43.26
N TYR A 22 32.53 -11.91 -43.54
CA TYR A 22 31.56 -11.00 -42.95
C TYR A 22 31.69 -11.18 -41.44
N VAL A 23 32.44 -10.29 -40.79
CA VAL A 23 32.41 -10.14 -39.34
C VAL A 23 31.02 -9.57 -39.05
N GLN A 24 30.05 -10.45 -38.82
CA GLN A 24 28.72 -10.06 -38.40
C GLN A 24 28.86 -9.46 -37.00
N ALA A 25 28.27 -8.29 -36.79
CA ALA A 25 28.19 -7.69 -35.46
C ALA A 25 27.30 -8.57 -34.57
N GLU A 26 27.59 -8.65 -33.27
CA GLU A 26 26.64 -9.23 -32.32
C GLU A 26 25.33 -8.42 -32.39
N THR A 27 24.20 -9.11 -32.55
CA THR A 27 22.86 -8.51 -32.50
C THR A 27 22.09 -9.09 -31.32
N CYS A 28 21.56 -8.20 -30.48
CA CYS A 28 20.75 -8.56 -29.33
C CYS A 28 19.30 -8.11 -29.52
N GLN A 29 18.36 -8.99 -29.15
CA GLN A 29 16.92 -8.71 -29.23
C GLN A 29 16.16 -9.32 -28.06
N GLY A 30 15.09 -8.64 -27.63
CA GLY A 30 14.14 -9.22 -26.68
C GLY A 30 13.37 -10.38 -27.33
N ASN A 31 13.15 -11.45 -26.58
CA ASN A 31 12.43 -12.63 -27.08
C ASN A 31 10.92 -12.41 -27.23
N THR A 32 10.40 -11.32 -26.69
CA THR A 32 9.01 -10.88 -26.85
C THR A 32 8.98 -9.38 -27.14
N GLY A 33 8.00 -8.91 -27.90
CA GLY A 33 7.78 -7.48 -28.13
C GLY A 33 7.00 -6.79 -27.00
N GLN A 34 6.25 -7.54 -26.20
CA GLN A 34 5.38 -7.02 -25.15
C GLN A 34 5.23 -8.04 -24.03
N MET A 35 5.12 -7.57 -22.79
CA MET A 35 4.89 -8.40 -21.61
C MET A 35 3.93 -7.70 -20.65
N THR A 36 2.93 -8.44 -20.18
CA THR A 36 2.05 -7.99 -19.10
C THR A 36 2.59 -8.47 -17.76
N LEU A 37 2.88 -7.53 -16.87
CA LEU A 37 3.34 -7.74 -15.50
C LEU A 37 2.14 -8.17 -14.64
N ASN A 38 1.96 -9.48 -14.48
CA ASN A 38 0.90 -10.04 -13.64
C ASN A 38 1.36 -10.13 -12.19
N PHE A 39 0.49 -9.82 -11.23
CA PHE A 39 0.79 -9.89 -9.80
C PHE A 39 -0.43 -10.41 -9.05
N GLN A 40 -0.22 -10.83 -7.80
CA GLN A 40 -1.30 -11.27 -6.93
C GLN A 40 -2.16 -10.07 -6.49
N ASN A 41 -3.38 -10.33 -6.02
CA ASN A 41 -4.24 -9.28 -5.45
C ASN A 41 -3.52 -8.54 -4.31
N ILE A 42 -3.74 -7.22 -4.23
CA ILE A 42 -3.12 -6.39 -3.21
C ILE A 42 -4.08 -6.09 -2.06
N LYS A 43 -3.54 -5.99 -0.86
CA LYS A 43 -4.31 -5.59 0.32
C LYS A 43 -4.28 -4.07 0.49
N TYR A 44 -5.44 -3.46 0.70
CA TYR A 44 -5.58 -2.06 1.10
C TYR A 44 -5.94 -1.96 2.58
N LEU A 45 -5.33 -0.99 3.25
CA LEU A 45 -5.66 -0.66 4.63
C LEU A 45 -6.05 0.82 4.66
N PRO A 46 -7.34 1.15 4.87
CA PRO A 46 -7.79 2.55 4.89
C PRO A 46 -7.05 3.41 5.90
N THR A 47 -6.66 2.83 7.04
CA THR A 47 -5.92 3.52 8.11
C THR A 47 -4.42 3.69 7.82
N LEU A 48 -3.89 3.04 6.77
CA LEU A 48 -2.51 3.28 6.36
C LEU A 48 -2.36 4.74 5.92
N ARG A 49 -1.25 5.37 6.31
CA ARG A 49 -0.97 6.75 5.93
C ARG A 49 -0.76 6.87 4.43
N VAL A 50 -1.13 8.02 3.88
CA VAL A 50 -0.76 8.40 2.51
C VAL A 50 0.76 8.55 2.43
N ASN A 51 1.32 8.20 1.29
CA ASN A 51 2.76 8.13 1.00
C ASN A 51 3.47 7.06 1.82
N THR A 52 2.91 5.85 1.84
CA THR A 52 3.50 4.69 2.54
C THR A 52 3.40 3.46 1.67
N GLN A 53 4.43 2.60 1.73
CA GLN A 53 4.44 1.29 1.10
C GLN A 53 3.28 0.41 1.62
N MET A 54 2.50 -0.16 0.71
CA MET A 54 1.35 -1.02 1.01
C MET A 54 1.65 -2.51 0.86
N SER A 55 2.50 -2.87 -0.09
CA SER A 55 2.86 -4.27 -0.37
C SER A 55 4.34 -4.51 -0.10
N SER A 56 4.74 -5.74 0.17
CA SER A 56 6.13 -6.13 -0.05
C SER A 56 6.49 -6.02 -1.54
N ILE A 57 7.77 -6.17 -1.87
CA ILE A 57 8.18 -6.41 -3.25
C ILE A 57 7.57 -7.74 -3.73
N MET A 58 6.85 -7.70 -4.85
CA MET A 58 6.13 -8.86 -5.39
C MET A 58 6.73 -9.29 -6.72
N PRO A 59 6.99 -10.60 -6.90
CA PRO A 59 7.43 -11.10 -8.19
C PRO A 59 6.29 -10.97 -9.19
N VAL A 60 6.59 -10.52 -10.41
CA VAL A 60 5.59 -10.59 -11.48
C VAL A 60 5.55 -12.01 -12.04
N ASN A 61 4.34 -12.52 -12.29
CA ASN A 61 4.14 -13.85 -12.88
C ASN A 61 4.47 -13.79 -14.39
N GLY A 62 5.56 -14.45 -14.77
CA GLY A 62 6.11 -14.55 -16.12
C GLY A 62 7.56 -15.00 -16.00
N GLY A 63 8.04 -15.90 -16.86
CA GLY A 63 9.37 -16.54 -16.75
C GLY A 63 10.59 -15.63 -16.98
N GLY A 64 10.51 -14.35 -16.59
CA GLY A 64 11.47 -13.30 -16.88
C GLY A 64 11.38 -12.79 -18.32
N ILE A 65 11.91 -11.59 -18.56
CA ILE A 65 12.16 -11.06 -19.90
C ILE A 65 13.54 -11.53 -20.31
N ARG A 66 13.68 -12.07 -21.52
CA ARG A 66 14.96 -12.55 -22.02
C ARG A 66 15.41 -11.73 -23.20
N PHE A 67 16.67 -11.30 -23.16
CA PHE A 67 17.37 -10.73 -24.31
C PHE A 67 18.33 -11.79 -24.84
N THR A 68 18.13 -12.19 -26.10
CA THR A 68 19.00 -13.13 -26.79
C THR A 68 19.95 -12.37 -27.69
N CYS A 69 21.25 -12.67 -27.57
CA CYS A 69 22.27 -12.17 -28.46
C CYS A 69 22.76 -13.28 -29.40
N ASP A 70 22.92 -12.98 -30.68
CA ASP A 70 23.59 -13.91 -31.59
C ASP A 70 25.09 -13.99 -31.25
N ARG A 71 25.61 -15.20 -31.08
CA ARG A 71 27.05 -15.41 -30.81
C ARG A 71 27.86 -15.50 -32.11
N GLN A 72 27.30 -15.07 -33.23
CA GLN A 72 27.95 -15.18 -34.54
C GLN A 72 28.97 -14.05 -34.80
N GLY A 73 29.01 -13.04 -33.91
CA GLY A 73 29.97 -11.93 -33.96
C GLY A 73 31.01 -11.91 -32.84
N THR A 74 31.91 -10.92 -32.89
CA THR A 74 32.77 -10.56 -31.75
C THR A 74 31.91 -10.15 -30.56
N THR A 75 32.18 -10.73 -29.39
CA THR A 75 31.50 -10.39 -28.13
C THR A 75 31.60 -8.90 -27.84
N SER A 76 30.46 -8.26 -27.54
CA SER A 76 30.41 -6.85 -27.15
C SER A 76 31.32 -6.56 -25.95
N SER A 77 31.95 -5.39 -25.93
CA SER A 77 32.81 -4.97 -24.81
C SER A 77 32.03 -4.52 -23.58
N TRP A 78 30.76 -4.14 -23.74
CA TRP A 78 29.83 -3.83 -22.67
C TRP A 78 28.39 -4.08 -23.13
N LYS A 79 27.49 -4.36 -22.18
CA LYS A 79 26.04 -4.45 -22.41
C LYS A 79 25.31 -3.81 -21.24
N LYS A 80 24.26 -3.04 -21.53
CA LYS A 80 23.36 -2.46 -20.54
C LYS A 80 21.92 -2.79 -20.90
N ILE A 81 21.08 -2.97 -19.91
CA ILE A 81 19.62 -2.99 -20.10
C ILE A 81 19.07 -1.72 -19.47
N VAL A 82 18.34 -0.96 -20.28
CA VAL A 82 17.79 0.35 -19.92
C VAL A 82 16.28 0.24 -19.85
N TYR A 83 15.74 0.62 -18.70
CA TYR A 83 14.32 0.86 -18.50
C TYR A 83 13.97 2.29 -18.85
N GLN A 84 12.92 2.49 -19.64
CA GLN A 84 12.37 3.80 -19.97
C GLN A 84 10.94 3.89 -19.44
N GLN A 85 10.69 4.81 -18.50
CA GLN A 85 9.33 5.09 -18.00
C GLN A 85 8.53 5.82 -19.08
N MET A 86 7.37 5.27 -19.46
CA MET A 86 6.53 5.88 -20.50
C MET A 86 5.43 6.76 -19.92
N ASN A 87 4.86 6.39 -18.76
CA ASN A 87 3.92 7.24 -18.05
C ASN A 87 4.65 8.11 -17.02
N THR A 88 4.92 9.37 -17.38
CA THR A 88 5.61 10.35 -16.52
C THR A 88 4.66 11.32 -15.82
N GLN A 89 3.35 11.22 -16.04
CA GLN A 89 2.40 12.15 -15.46
C GLN A 89 2.06 11.78 -14.01
N GLY A 90 2.50 12.64 -13.08
CA GLY A 90 2.10 12.58 -11.67
C GLY A 90 2.82 11.52 -10.82
N GLY A 91 4.08 11.19 -11.15
CA GLY A 91 4.93 10.38 -10.28
C GLY A 91 5.51 11.18 -9.10
N GLN A 92 5.86 10.48 -8.03
CA GLN A 92 6.48 11.04 -6.81
C GLN A 92 7.57 10.11 -6.26
N ILE A 93 8.38 10.62 -5.33
CA ILE A 93 9.34 9.80 -4.58
C ILE A 93 8.74 9.46 -3.22
N ILE A 94 8.66 8.16 -2.90
CA ILE A 94 8.25 7.66 -1.58
C ILE A 94 9.34 6.69 -1.12
N ASP A 95 9.89 6.90 0.07
CA ASP A 95 10.95 6.07 0.67
C ASP A 95 12.17 5.85 -0.25
N GLY A 96 12.53 6.88 -1.05
CA GLY A 96 13.64 6.82 -1.99
C GLY A 96 13.32 6.13 -3.33
N HIS A 97 12.11 5.60 -3.50
CA HIS A 97 11.67 4.95 -4.73
C HIS A 97 10.76 5.85 -5.56
N ALA A 98 10.94 5.80 -6.88
CA ALA A 98 10.05 6.39 -7.86
C ALA A 98 8.74 5.60 -7.91
N VAL A 99 7.65 6.29 -7.56
CA VAL A 99 6.29 5.78 -7.52
C VAL A 99 5.45 6.49 -8.57
N PHE A 100 4.91 5.72 -9.50
CA PHE A 100 4.08 6.20 -10.61
C PHE A 100 2.60 5.88 -10.38
N ASN A 101 1.73 6.66 -11.00
CA ASN A 101 0.28 6.47 -10.88
C ASN A 101 -0.16 5.15 -11.52
N SER A 102 -0.87 4.32 -10.76
CA SER A 102 -1.53 3.13 -11.30
C SER A 102 -2.86 3.49 -11.98
N ALA A 103 -3.53 2.49 -12.57
CA ALA A 103 -4.88 2.67 -13.10
C ALA A 103 -5.95 2.90 -12.01
N LEU A 104 -5.62 2.69 -10.72
CA LEU A 104 -6.50 3.05 -9.60
C LEU A 104 -5.99 4.33 -8.92
N PRO A 105 -6.73 5.45 -9.02
CA PRO A 105 -6.40 6.66 -8.30
C PRO A 105 -6.26 6.40 -6.79
N GLY A 106 -5.16 6.90 -6.20
CA GLY A 106 -4.81 6.69 -4.80
C GLY A 106 -3.92 5.48 -4.51
N ILE A 107 -3.63 4.66 -5.52
CA ILE A 107 -2.55 3.66 -5.47
C ILE A 107 -1.50 3.97 -6.52
N GLY A 108 -0.24 4.01 -6.08
CA GLY A 108 0.93 4.08 -6.95
C GLY A 108 1.68 2.76 -7.00
N TYR A 109 2.51 2.58 -8.04
CA TYR A 109 3.40 1.43 -8.19
C TYR A 109 4.85 1.89 -8.42
N SER A 110 5.79 1.05 -8.00
CA SER A 110 7.20 1.14 -8.36
C SER A 110 7.65 -0.20 -8.95
N LEU A 111 8.47 -0.14 -10.00
CA LEU A 111 9.09 -1.32 -10.60
C LEU A 111 10.52 -1.48 -10.12
N SER A 112 10.97 -2.73 -10.06
CA SER A 112 12.36 -3.07 -9.74
C SER A 112 12.79 -4.24 -10.61
N PHE A 113 14.08 -4.32 -10.91
CA PHE A 113 14.60 -5.27 -11.90
C PHE A 113 15.80 -6.01 -11.37
N GLN A 114 15.92 -7.28 -11.72
CA GLN A 114 17.03 -8.13 -11.33
C GLN A 114 17.57 -8.86 -12.56
N CYS A 115 18.85 -8.73 -12.84
CA CYS A 115 19.51 -9.45 -13.93
C CYS A 115 20.31 -10.64 -13.44
N ASP A 116 20.08 -11.81 -14.06
CA ASP A 116 20.85 -13.06 -13.86
C ASP A 116 21.10 -13.46 -12.38
N GLY A 117 20.17 -13.10 -11.49
CA GLY A 117 20.27 -13.37 -10.05
C GLY A 117 21.16 -12.40 -9.26
N GLY A 118 21.62 -11.31 -9.88
CA GLY A 118 22.34 -10.20 -9.25
C GLY A 118 21.47 -9.34 -8.33
N PRO A 119 21.92 -8.11 -7.97
CA PRO A 119 21.13 -7.22 -7.12
C PRO A 119 19.83 -6.77 -7.79
N ILE A 120 18.85 -6.40 -6.95
CA ILE A 120 17.60 -5.78 -7.41
C ILE A 120 17.84 -4.27 -7.51
N HIS A 121 17.63 -3.72 -8.70
CA HIS A 121 17.72 -2.29 -8.97
C HIS A 121 16.35 -1.64 -8.86
N PHE A 122 16.24 -0.66 -7.97
CA PHE A 122 15.05 0.16 -7.78
C PHE A 122 15.11 1.40 -8.67
N LEU A 123 13.94 1.89 -9.06
CA LEU A 123 13.85 3.18 -9.72
C LEU A 123 13.84 4.26 -8.65
N GLU A 124 14.72 5.25 -8.74
CA GLU A 124 14.92 6.28 -7.69
C GLU A 124 14.58 7.70 -8.18
N SER A 125 14.21 7.85 -9.45
CA SER A 125 13.88 9.13 -10.07
C SER A 125 12.62 9.05 -10.92
N VAL A 126 11.76 10.04 -10.77
CA VAL A 126 10.57 10.26 -11.61
C VAL A 126 10.83 11.21 -12.78
N GLY A 127 11.95 11.95 -12.74
CA GLY A 127 12.34 12.92 -13.78
C GLY A 127 13.26 12.35 -14.85
N SER A 128 13.97 11.26 -14.54
CA SER A 128 14.84 10.56 -15.49
C SER A 128 14.00 9.65 -16.38
N ARG A 129 13.91 9.98 -17.67
CA ARG A 129 13.14 9.18 -18.64
C ARG A 129 13.69 7.75 -18.79
N SER A 130 14.98 7.55 -18.51
CA SER A 130 15.67 6.27 -18.69
C SER A 130 16.59 5.97 -17.51
N VAL A 131 16.63 4.71 -17.09
CA VAL A 131 17.43 4.19 -15.98
C VAL A 131 18.13 2.92 -16.43
N THR A 132 19.43 2.79 -16.19
CA THR A 132 20.14 1.51 -16.40
C THR A 132 19.75 0.57 -15.27
N VAL A 133 19.16 -0.56 -15.62
CA VAL A 133 18.66 -1.55 -14.65
C VAL A 133 19.51 -2.82 -14.63
N CYS A 134 20.36 -3.00 -15.63
CA CYS A 134 21.41 -4.01 -15.65
C CYS A 134 22.63 -3.47 -16.36
N ASP A 135 23.82 -3.72 -15.83
CA ASP A 135 25.09 -3.31 -16.41
C ASP A 135 26.09 -4.47 -16.37
N SER A 136 26.73 -4.75 -17.50
CA SER A 136 27.77 -5.77 -17.60
C SER A 136 28.98 -5.54 -16.70
N THR A 137 29.18 -4.32 -16.20
CA THR A 137 30.21 -4.03 -15.19
C THR A 137 29.88 -4.63 -13.82
N GLU A 138 28.59 -4.74 -13.49
CA GLU A 138 28.09 -5.38 -12.26
C GLU A 138 27.84 -6.88 -12.47
N SER A 139 27.41 -7.25 -13.68
CA SER A 139 27.14 -8.64 -14.09
C SER A 139 27.94 -9.01 -15.35
N PRO A 140 29.24 -9.36 -15.21
CA PRO A 140 30.11 -9.70 -16.36
C PRO A 140 29.62 -10.88 -17.20
N SER A 141 28.78 -11.76 -16.63
CA SER A 141 28.18 -12.89 -17.34
C SER A 141 27.38 -12.45 -18.57
N MET A 142 26.79 -11.26 -18.55
CA MET A 142 26.02 -10.68 -19.66
C MET A 142 26.81 -10.62 -20.98
N LEU A 143 28.13 -10.42 -20.89
CA LEU A 143 29.00 -10.32 -22.08
C LEU A 143 29.12 -11.66 -22.81
N THR A 144 29.05 -12.77 -22.07
CA THR A 144 29.28 -14.10 -22.62
C THR A 144 27.99 -14.89 -22.77
N GLN A 145 26.95 -14.64 -21.99
CA GLN A 145 25.69 -15.37 -22.06
C GLN A 145 24.95 -15.13 -23.37
N ARG A 146 24.34 -16.19 -23.90
CA ARG A 146 23.49 -16.11 -25.10
C ARG A 146 22.14 -15.47 -24.75
N GLU A 147 21.61 -15.77 -23.58
CA GLU A 147 20.37 -15.20 -23.05
C GLU A 147 20.66 -14.53 -21.72
N VAL A 148 20.25 -13.27 -21.59
CA VAL A 148 20.27 -12.52 -20.32
C VAL A 148 18.83 -12.46 -19.80
N GLU A 149 18.60 -12.95 -18.58
CA GLU A 149 17.28 -12.94 -17.95
C GLU A 149 17.11 -11.71 -17.05
N VAL A 150 16.01 -10.98 -17.28
CA VAL A 150 15.57 -9.85 -16.45
C VAL A 150 14.29 -10.26 -15.72
N LYS A 151 14.37 -10.36 -14.40
CA LYS A 151 13.20 -10.52 -13.54
C LYS A 151 12.68 -9.16 -13.11
N THR A 152 11.37 -8.97 -13.22
CA THR A 152 10.71 -7.73 -12.82
C THR A 152 9.95 -7.96 -11.52
N TRP A 153 9.95 -6.94 -10.67
CA TRP A 153 9.20 -6.91 -9.42
C TRP A 153 8.34 -5.65 -9.38
N VAL A 154 7.26 -5.71 -8.61
CA VAL A 154 6.38 -4.57 -8.38
C VAL A 154 6.13 -4.35 -6.89
N THR A 155 6.11 -3.09 -6.47
CA THR A 155 5.76 -2.66 -5.11
C THR A 155 4.66 -1.60 -5.20
N PHE A 156 3.60 -1.71 -4.40
CA PHE A 156 2.51 -0.75 -4.37
C PHE A 156 2.56 0.15 -3.15
N TYR A 157 2.11 1.39 -3.33
CA TYR A 157 2.13 2.46 -2.33
C TYR A 157 0.76 3.13 -2.26
N LYS A 158 0.38 3.58 -1.06
CA LYS A 158 -0.80 4.41 -0.87
C LYS A 158 -0.42 5.84 -1.24
N THR A 159 -1.03 6.40 -2.27
CA THR A 159 -0.77 7.78 -2.74
C THR A 159 -1.94 8.72 -2.49
N ALA A 160 -3.14 8.19 -2.22
CA ALA A 160 -4.30 8.89 -1.69
C ALA A 160 -5.29 7.86 -1.11
N ASP A 161 -6.43 8.32 -0.60
CA ASP A 161 -7.54 7.42 -0.30
C ASP A 161 -8.23 6.95 -1.59
N ILE A 162 -8.62 5.68 -1.64
CA ILE A 162 -9.31 5.10 -2.79
C ILE A 162 -10.82 5.04 -2.56
N GLN A 163 -11.58 5.10 -3.65
CA GLN A 163 -13.00 4.74 -3.62
C GLN A 163 -13.15 3.22 -3.69
N LEU A 164 -13.83 2.67 -2.69
CA LEU A 164 -14.12 1.23 -2.61
C LEU A 164 -15.53 0.95 -3.13
N VAL A 165 -15.65 -0.08 -3.97
CA VAL A 165 -16.92 -0.69 -4.32
C VAL A 165 -17.42 -1.49 -3.12
N SER A 166 -18.66 -1.24 -2.70
CA SER A 166 -19.29 -1.90 -1.55
C SER A 166 -18.44 -1.85 -0.25
N ASN A 167 -17.58 -0.84 -0.12
CA ASN A 167 -16.67 -0.63 1.02
C ASN A 167 -15.67 -1.77 1.31
N ASN A 168 -15.37 -2.66 0.36
CA ASN A 168 -14.47 -3.80 0.64
C ASN A 168 -13.51 -4.18 -0.50
N HIS A 169 -13.76 -3.73 -1.73
CA HIS A 169 -12.87 -4.00 -2.85
C HIS A 169 -12.79 -2.80 -3.79
N ALA A 170 -11.73 -2.74 -4.57
CA ALA A 170 -11.62 -1.88 -5.74
C ALA A 170 -10.91 -2.66 -6.84
N PHE A 171 -11.19 -2.33 -8.09
CA PHE A 171 -10.54 -2.94 -9.23
C PHE A 171 -10.06 -1.86 -10.19
N ALA A 172 -9.02 -2.17 -10.94
CA ALA A 172 -8.49 -1.34 -12.01
C ALA A 172 -8.24 -2.18 -13.24
N ASN A 173 -8.53 -1.61 -14.41
CA ASN A 173 -8.18 -2.23 -15.69
C ASN A 173 -6.65 -2.25 -15.87
N THR A 174 -6.18 -3.08 -16.80
CA THR A 174 -4.78 -3.11 -17.24
C THR A 174 -4.29 -1.71 -17.61
N LEU A 175 -3.10 -1.35 -17.16
CA LEU A 175 -2.42 -0.11 -17.54
C LEU A 175 -1.40 -0.43 -18.64
N ALA A 176 -1.71 -0.04 -19.86
CA ALA A 176 -0.87 -0.32 -21.02
C ALA A 176 0.39 0.57 -21.04
N ASN A 177 1.49 0.00 -21.54
CA ASN A 177 2.75 0.68 -21.81
C ASN A 177 3.25 1.55 -20.64
N VAL A 178 3.46 0.91 -19.48
CA VAL A 178 4.02 1.57 -18.30
C VAL A 178 5.50 1.89 -18.48
N GLY A 179 6.22 1.08 -19.27
CA GLY A 179 7.61 1.36 -19.63
C GLY A 179 8.16 0.39 -20.66
N ASN A 180 9.36 0.69 -21.14
CA ASN A 180 10.06 -0.09 -22.17
C ASN A 180 11.41 -0.57 -21.65
N LEU A 181 11.77 -1.83 -21.92
CA LEU A 181 13.11 -2.34 -21.72
C LEU A 181 13.83 -2.50 -23.05
N SER A 182 15.06 -2.02 -23.13
CA SER A 182 15.92 -2.21 -24.30
C SER A 182 17.34 -2.55 -23.87
N MET A 183 18.04 -3.36 -24.66
CA MET A 183 19.45 -3.63 -24.47
C MET A 183 20.26 -2.65 -25.33
N THR A 184 21.22 -1.97 -24.70
CA THR A 184 22.17 -1.07 -25.33
C THR A 184 23.57 -1.69 -25.29
N TYR A 185 24.28 -1.66 -26.42
CA TYR A 185 25.59 -2.28 -26.60
C TYR A 185 26.35 -1.56 -27.73
N PRO A 186 27.70 -1.63 -27.78
CA PRO A 186 28.47 -0.89 -28.77
C PRO A 186 28.26 -1.42 -30.19
N ASN A 187 28.25 -0.51 -31.16
CA ASN A 187 28.19 -0.87 -32.58
C ASN A 187 29.53 -1.44 -33.07
N ALA A 188 29.51 -2.57 -33.79
CA ALA A 188 30.70 -3.19 -34.37
C ALA A 188 31.44 -2.28 -35.36
N GLY A 189 30.75 -1.31 -35.98
CA GLY A 189 31.35 -0.32 -36.87
C GLY A 189 32.08 0.84 -36.15
N GLY A 190 32.12 0.84 -34.82
CA GLY A 190 32.81 1.86 -34.01
C GLY A 190 32.09 3.20 -33.85
N ASN A 191 30.96 3.40 -34.54
CA ASN A 191 30.15 4.62 -34.44
C ASN A 191 28.84 4.36 -33.68
N GLY A 192 28.78 4.89 -32.45
CA GLY A 192 27.57 4.93 -31.62
C GLY A 192 27.18 3.59 -30.98
N ASP A 193 26.04 3.62 -30.30
CA ASP A 193 25.46 2.46 -29.62
C ASP A 193 24.37 1.82 -30.47
N GLN A 194 24.29 0.50 -30.43
CA GLN A 194 23.13 -0.27 -30.90
C GLN A 194 22.11 -0.38 -29.76
N VAL A 195 20.84 -0.29 -30.12
CA VAL A 195 19.72 -0.45 -29.18
C VAL A 195 18.78 -1.50 -29.74
N SER A 196 18.47 -2.52 -28.94
CA SER A 196 17.51 -3.54 -29.33
C SER A 196 16.11 -2.94 -29.52
N ARG A 197 15.25 -3.65 -30.26
CA ARG A 197 13.80 -3.34 -30.21
C ARG A 197 13.31 -3.40 -28.76
N PRO A 198 12.45 -2.45 -28.32
CA PRO A 198 11.99 -2.41 -26.95
C PRO A 198 11.01 -3.55 -26.66
N VAL A 199 11.11 -4.09 -25.46
CA VAL A 199 10.06 -4.92 -24.83
C VAL A 199 9.13 -3.98 -24.10
N ILE A 200 7.88 -3.87 -24.55
CA ILE A 200 6.86 -3.02 -23.94
C ILE A 200 6.32 -3.72 -22.69
N LEU A 201 6.24 -3.01 -21.58
CA LEU A 201 5.68 -3.51 -20.33
C LEU A 201 4.29 -2.93 -20.11
N ASP A 202 3.31 -3.80 -19.90
CA ASP A 202 2.00 -3.42 -19.37
C ASP A 202 1.90 -3.85 -17.92
N LEU A 203 1.16 -3.11 -17.11
CA LEU A 203 0.79 -3.54 -15.76
C LEU A 203 -0.57 -4.23 -15.83
N ALA A 204 -0.68 -5.46 -15.33
CA ALA A 204 -1.94 -6.21 -15.36
C ALA A 204 -3.08 -5.48 -14.63
N ALA A 205 -4.31 -5.93 -14.89
CA ALA A 205 -5.47 -5.51 -14.11
C ALA A 205 -5.24 -5.77 -12.62
N MET A 206 -5.66 -4.83 -11.78
CA MET A 206 -5.39 -4.83 -10.35
C MET A 206 -6.68 -5.08 -9.59
N ASN A 207 -6.65 -6.05 -8.69
CA ASN A 207 -7.69 -6.25 -7.67
C ASN A 207 -7.13 -5.85 -6.31
N VAL A 208 -7.87 -4.99 -5.64
CA VAL A 208 -7.54 -4.43 -4.33
C VAL A 208 -8.62 -4.85 -3.36
N ASP A 209 -8.25 -5.65 -2.37
CA ASP A 209 -9.16 -6.03 -1.29
C ASP A 209 -8.74 -5.29 -0.02
N ILE A 210 -9.67 -4.83 0.81
CA ILE A 210 -9.29 -4.47 2.18
C ILE A 210 -8.70 -5.73 2.83
N GLY A 211 -7.52 -5.60 3.47
CA GLY A 211 -6.82 -6.64 4.23
C GLY A 211 -7.72 -7.70 4.87
N SER A 212 -8.13 -8.75 4.13
CA SER A 212 -9.11 -9.75 4.60
C SER A 212 -8.61 -10.70 5.72
N ARG A 213 -7.59 -10.29 6.48
CA ARG A 213 -7.21 -10.95 7.74
C ARG A 213 -7.31 -9.88 8.83
N GLY A 214 -8.34 -9.99 9.66
CA GLY A 214 -8.50 -9.16 10.86
C GLY A 214 -9.18 -7.80 10.69
N SER A 215 -9.42 -7.31 9.47
CA SER A 215 -9.96 -5.94 9.31
C SER A 215 -11.38 -5.81 9.88
N CYS A 216 -11.53 -4.98 10.91
CA CYS A 216 -12.81 -4.57 11.47
C CYS A 216 -13.13 -3.11 11.14
N SER A 217 -14.42 -2.79 11.05
CA SER A 217 -14.92 -1.44 10.80
C SER A 217 -16.25 -1.21 11.53
N VAL A 218 -16.64 0.06 11.67
CA VAL A 218 -17.91 0.46 12.26
C VAL A 218 -18.90 0.90 11.18
N THR A 219 -20.18 0.54 11.31
CA THR A 219 -21.21 1.04 10.39
C THR A 219 -21.65 2.47 10.71
N ARG A 220 -21.34 2.95 11.93
CA ARG A 220 -21.74 4.26 12.40
C ARG A 220 -20.63 4.90 13.24
N ALA A 221 -19.96 5.89 12.65
CA ALA A 221 -18.88 6.64 13.30
C ALA A 221 -19.36 7.68 14.32
N SER A 222 -20.60 8.18 14.16
CA SER A 222 -21.20 9.18 15.05
C SER A 222 -22.39 8.60 15.84
N ILE A 223 -22.23 8.52 17.15
CA ILE A 223 -23.22 7.95 18.07
C ILE A 223 -23.71 9.06 18.99
N PHE A 224 -25.00 9.34 18.92
CA PHE A 224 -25.66 10.27 19.84
C PHE A 224 -26.30 9.46 20.97
N VAL A 225 -25.99 9.83 22.22
CA VAL A 225 -26.54 9.19 23.42
C VAL A 225 -27.31 10.24 24.21
N ASP A 226 -28.62 10.12 24.27
CA ASP A 226 -29.48 10.99 25.07
C ASP A 226 -29.56 10.46 26.51
N LEU A 227 -28.87 11.13 27.43
CA LEU A 227 -28.89 10.79 28.87
C LEU A 227 -30.19 11.19 29.56
N GLY A 228 -31.07 11.94 28.88
CA GLY A 228 -32.30 12.46 29.46
C GLY A 228 -32.03 13.49 30.56
N LYS A 229 -32.90 13.49 31.58
CA LYS A 229 -32.84 14.42 32.72
C LYS A 229 -32.49 13.65 34.00
N ALA A 230 -31.64 14.24 34.83
CA ALA A 230 -31.39 13.80 36.20
C ALA A 230 -31.87 14.87 37.18
N ASN A 231 -32.45 14.45 38.31
CA ASN A 231 -32.79 15.39 39.36
C ASN A 231 -31.53 15.69 40.17
N ARG A 232 -31.40 16.95 40.62
CA ARG A 232 -30.29 17.32 41.51
C ARG A 232 -30.21 16.45 42.76
N SER A 233 -31.36 15.98 43.25
CA SER A 233 -31.47 15.09 44.41
C SER A 233 -30.88 13.70 44.19
N ASP A 234 -30.67 13.27 42.94
CA ASP A 234 -30.14 11.94 42.63
C ASP A 234 -28.64 11.87 42.95
N PHE A 235 -27.96 13.01 42.92
CA PHE A 235 -26.55 13.16 43.23
C PHE A 235 -26.34 13.30 44.75
N LYS A 236 -25.53 12.40 45.33
CA LYS A 236 -25.36 12.24 46.79
C LYS A 236 -23.93 12.50 47.28
N GLY A 237 -23.08 13.06 46.43
CA GLY A 237 -21.67 13.33 46.68
C GLY A 237 -20.79 12.98 45.47
N PRO A 238 -19.55 13.48 45.42
CA PRO A 238 -18.61 13.16 44.34
C PRO A 238 -18.49 11.64 44.10
N GLY A 239 -18.49 11.25 42.82
CA GLY A 239 -18.43 9.86 42.36
C GLY A 239 -19.78 9.14 42.28
N THR A 240 -20.84 9.69 42.87
CA THR A 240 -22.19 9.11 42.81
C THR A 240 -22.87 9.39 41.48
N SER A 241 -23.58 8.40 40.95
CA SER A 241 -24.33 8.54 39.71
C SER A 241 -25.64 9.30 39.93
N GLY A 242 -26.07 10.07 38.94
CA GLY A 242 -27.41 10.66 38.88
C GLY A 242 -28.15 10.27 37.60
N GLY A 243 -29.48 10.22 37.69
CA GLY A 243 -30.35 9.75 36.60
C GLY A 243 -30.12 8.27 36.25
N SER A 244 -30.73 7.83 35.16
CA SER A 244 -30.64 6.46 34.67
C SER A 244 -29.40 6.24 33.80
N ALA A 245 -28.79 5.06 33.88
CA ALA A 245 -27.79 4.64 32.91
C ALA A 245 -28.46 4.35 31.56
N VAL A 246 -27.92 4.92 30.49
CA VAL A 246 -28.46 4.80 29.13
C VAL A 246 -27.57 3.88 28.30
N PRO A 247 -28.09 2.76 27.76
CA PRO A 247 -27.32 1.87 26.92
C PRO A 247 -27.10 2.47 25.53
N PHE A 248 -25.93 2.21 24.95
CA PHE A 248 -25.63 2.48 23.56
C PHE A 248 -24.68 1.41 23.01
N SER A 249 -24.55 1.32 21.69
CA SER A 249 -23.64 0.36 21.07
C SER A 249 -22.87 0.94 19.90
N ILE A 250 -21.66 0.41 19.69
CA ILE A 250 -20.83 0.64 18.52
C ILE A 250 -20.98 -0.58 17.61
N PRO A 251 -21.66 -0.48 16.45
CA PRO A 251 -21.86 -1.61 15.55
C PRO A 251 -20.58 -1.91 14.77
N VAL A 252 -19.91 -3.01 15.10
CA VAL A 252 -18.64 -3.45 14.50
C VAL A 252 -18.87 -4.66 13.60
N TYR A 253 -18.28 -4.67 12.42
CA TYR A 253 -18.19 -5.86 11.56
C TYR A 253 -16.73 -6.15 11.22
N CYS A 254 -16.39 -7.42 11.09
CA CYS A 254 -15.03 -7.88 10.81
C CYS A 254 -15.03 -8.88 9.66
N ALA A 255 -14.06 -8.80 8.76
CA ALA A 255 -13.96 -9.74 7.64
C ALA A 255 -13.68 -11.19 8.08
N THR A 256 -13.02 -11.36 9.23
CA THR A 256 -12.71 -12.64 9.87
C THR A 256 -13.01 -12.56 11.37
N PRO A 257 -13.18 -13.69 12.08
CA PRO A 257 -13.35 -13.66 13.53
C PRO A 257 -12.15 -13.00 14.21
N THR A 258 -12.37 -11.89 14.93
CA THR A 258 -11.29 -11.02 15.43
C THR A 258 -11.58 -10.53 16.85
N ASP A 259 -10.57 -10.50 17.70
CA ASP A 259 -10.65 -9.90 19.03
C ASP A 259 -10.45 -8.39 18.92
N ILE A 260 -11.45 -7.62 19.34
CA ILE A 260 -11.45 -6.16 19.23
C ILE A 260 -11.27 -5.49 20.59
N ARG A 261 -10.69 -4.29 20.57
CA ARG A 261 -10.55 -3.39 21.72
C ARG A 261 -11.14 -2.04 21.35
N ILE A 262 -11.78 -1.38 22.31
CA ILE A 262 -12.32 -0.03 22.10
C ILE A 262 -11.90 0.86 23.26
N GLY A 263 -11.16 1.92 22.92
CA GLY A 263 -10.76 2.98 23.86
C GLY A 263 -11.62 4.23 23.66
N PHE A 264 -11.76 5.04 24.71
CA PHE A 264 -12.46 6.32 24.67
C PHE A 264 -11.53 7.45 25.12
N PHE A 265 -11.45 8.49 24.32
CA PHE A 265 -10.62 9.66 24.51
C PHE A 265 -11.48 10.90 24.68
N ALA A 266 -11.29 11.62 25.78
CA ALA A 266 -12.07 12.80 26.13
C ALA A 266 -11.32 13.65 27.16
N THR A 267 -11.74 14.91 27.31
CA THR A 267 -11.29 15.76 28.42
C THR A 267 -11.82 15.17 29.73
N PRO A 268 -10.95 14.81 30.70
CA PRO A 268 -11.39 14.34 32.01
C PRO A 268 -12.05 15.44 32.83
N ALA A 269 -13.04 15.10 33.65
CA ALA A 269 -13.80 16.07 34.44
C ALA A 269 -12.97 16.83 35.49
N THR A 270 -11.88 16.23 35.97
CA THR A 270 -10.89 16.89 36.84
C THR A 270 -9.50 16.32 36.55
N THR A 271 -8.45 17.04 36.94
CA THR A 271 -7.07 16.57 36.79
C THR A 271 -6.87 15.23 37.51
N GLY A 272 -6.44 14.21 36.78
CA GLY A 272 -6.22 12.86 37.31
C GLY A 272 -7.47 11.96 37.33
N ALA A 273 -8.65 12.46 36.96
CA ALA A 273 -9.81 11.59 36.73
C ALA A 273 -9.54 10.68 35.53
N THR A 274 -9.76 9.38 35.69
CA THR A 274 -9.50 8.38 34.65
C THR A 274 -10.76 7.76 34.07
N ASP A 275 -11.94 8.01 34.64
CA ASP A 275 -13.16 7.27 34.28
C ASP A 275 -14.37 8.17 34.00
N THR A 276 -14.18 9.49 34.09
CA THR A 276 -15.26 10.47 34.03
C THR A 276 -14.86 11.61 33.10
N LEU A 277 -15.62 11.78 32.02
CA LEU A 277 -15.42 12.86 31.07
C LEU A 277 -16.11 14.14 31.55
N ASP A 278 -15.49 15.26 31.23
CA ASP A 278 -16.04 16.59 31.50
C ASP A 278 -17.24 16.90 30.60
N ILE A 279 -18.08 17.79 31.07
CA ILE A 279 -19.15 18.38 30.25
C ILE A 279 -18.64 19.66 29.59
N THR A 280 -19.31 20.08 28.52
CA THR A 280 -19.06 21.38 27.90
C THR A 280 -19.62 22.48 28.79
N HIS A 281 -18.73 23.37 29.24
CA HIS A 281 -19.08 24.50 30.11
C HIS A 281 -19.55 25.71 29.30
N PHE A 282 -20.68 26.29 29.71
CA PHE A 282 -21.23 27.54 29.15
C PHE A 282 -22.15 28.23 30.17
N PRO A 283 -22.41 29.55 30.05
CA PRO A 283 -23.29 30.26 30.97
C PRO A 283 -24.69 29.65 31.03
N GLY A 284 -25.16 29.30 32.23
CA GLY A 284 -26.44 28.62 32.44
C GLY A 284 -26.42 27.10 32.17
N GLY A 285 -25.26 26.54 31.87
CA GLY A 285 -25.02 25.10 31.85
C GLY A 285 -25.00 24.49 33.26
N ALA A 286 -25.09 23.17 33.34
CA ALA A 286 -24.88 22.47 34.60
C ALA A 286 -23.40 22.55 35.00
N ASP A 287 -23.13 22.39 36.30
CA ASP A 287 -21.78 22.31 36.86
C ASP A 287 -21.74 21.28 38.00
N GLY A 288 -20.55 20.78 38.30
CA GLY A 288 -20.32 19.74 39.29
C GLY A 288 -20.78 18.34 38.86
N VAL A 289 -21.00 18.12 37.57
CA VAL A 289 -21.33 16.82 36.98
C VAL A 289 -20.40 16.49 35.81
N GLY A 290 -20.19 15.20 35.58
CA GLY A 290 -19.51 14.64 34.42
C GLY A 290 -20.31 13.48 33.84
N ILE A 291 -19.75 12.81 32.82
CA ILE A 291 -20.35 11.62 32.22
C ILE A 291 -19.38 10.45 32.38
N ARG A 292 -19.88 9.31 32.84
CA ARG A 292 -19.11 8.06 32.97
C ARG A 292 -19.61 7.04 31.95
N ILE A 293 -18.68 6.46 31.21
CA ILE A 293 -18.95 5.34 30.30
C ILE A 293 -18.56 4.05 30.98
N ARG A 294 -19.40 3.02 30.90
CA ARG A 294 -19.13 1.68 31.43
C ARG A 294 -19.34 0.63 30.34
N TYR A 295 -18.63 -0.48 30.44
CA TYR A 295 -18.82 -1.63 29.55
C TYR A 295 -20.22 -2.21 29.71
N GLY A 296 -20.87 -2.53 28.59
CA GLY A 296 -22.12 -3.27 28.54
C GLY A 296 -21.90 -4.78 28.64
N ASP A 297 -22.92 -5.54 28.26
CA ASP A 297 -22.78 -6.99 28.10
C ASP A 297 -22.25 -7.31 26.70
N ASN A 298 -21.03 -7.81 26.62
CA ASN A 298 -20.32 -8.13 25.36
C ASN A 298 -19.91 -9.61 25.28
N GLY A 299 -20.48 -10.47 26.14
CA GLY A 299 -20.10 -11.88 26.27
C GLY A 299 -18.90 -12.12 27.18
N GLY A 300 -18.51 -13.40 27.30
CA GLY A 300 -17.64 -13.89 28.39
C GLY A 300 -16.15 -13.53 28.34
N ASN A 301 -15.67 -12.91 27.26
CA ASN A 301 -14.25 -12.56 27.10
C ASN A 301 -13.95 -11.08 27.35
N GLY A 302 -14.98 -10.25 27.56
CA GLY A 302 -14.85 -8.80 27.77
C GLY A 302 -14.81 -8.40 29.25
N PRO A 303 -14.57 -7.12 29.54
CA PRO A 303 -14.73 -6.58 30.89
C PRO A 303 -16.13 -6.83 31.45
N VAL A 304 -16.23 -7.03 32.75
CA VAL A 304 -17.52 -7.27 33.43
C VAL A 304 -18.47 -6.09 33.19
N LYS A 305 -19.72 -6.37 32.82
CA LYS A 305 -20.77 -5.36 32.63
C LYS A 305 -20.83 -4.41 33.83
N GLY A 306 -20.83 -3.11 33.55
CA GLY A 306 -20.87 -2.05 34.55
C GLY A 306 -19.50 -1.57 35.03
N THR A 307 -18.40 -2.24 34.64
CA THR A 307 -17.04 -1.74 34.87
C THR A 307 -16.84 -0.42 34.12
N SER A 308 -16.30 0.60 34.78
CA SER A 308 -16.00 1.88 34.13
C SER A 308 -14.92 1.71 33.06
N VAL A 309 -15.07 2.43 31.95
CA VAL A 309 -14.02 2.56 30.94
C VAL A 309 -12.94 3.50 31.48
N THR A 310 -11.68 3.12 31.33
CA THR A 310 -10.55 4.02 31.53
C THR A 310 -10.41 4.94 30.32
N LEU A 311 -10.61 6.24 30.52
CA LEU A 311 -10.42 7.28 29.53
C LEU A 311 -8.94 7.49 29.22
N ASN A 312 -8.66 7.81 27.96
CA ASN A 312 -7.33 8.17 27.47
C ASN A 312 -6.25 7.11 27.73
N GLU A 313 -6.64 5.83 27.85
CA GLU A 313 -5.68 4.71 27.93
C GLU A 313 -5.04 4.48 26.55
N PRO A 314 -3.72 4.70 26.41
CA PRO A 314 -3.08 4.72 25.10
C PRO A 314 -2.54 3.36 24.63
N ALA A 315 -2.44 2.35 25.51
CA ALA A 315 -1.70 1.13 25.17
C ALA A 315 -2.32 -0.17 25.68
N ASN A 316 -3.01 -0.16 26.82
CA ASN A 316 -3.45 -1.37 27.50
C ASN A 316 -4.97 -1.55 27.50
N LEU A 317 -5.59 -1.40 26.32
CA LEU A 317 -7.02 -1.61 26.18
C LEU A 317 -7.39 -3.10 26.33
N PRO A 318 -8.40 -3.44 27.15
CA PRO A 318 -8.85 -4.82 27.27
C PRO A 318 -9.57 -5.26 25.99
N VAL A 319 -9.47 -6.56 25.65
CA VAL A 319 -10.33 -7.15 24.63
C VAL A 319 -11.77 -7.00 25.09
N VAL A 320 -12.61 -6.34 24.30
CA VAL A 320 -14.01 -6.06 24.65
C VAL A 320 -14.92 -7.18 24.16
N GLN A 321 -14.64 -7.72 22.97
CA GLN A 321 -15.45 -8.76 22.36
C GLN A 321 -14.64 -9.50 21.28
N LYS A 322 -14.96 -10.77 21.06
CA LYS A 322 -14.58 -11.49 19.84
C LYS A 322 -15.70 -11.37 18.83
N VAL A 323 -15.49 -10.59 17.77
CA VAL A 323 -16.49 -10.38 16.73
C VAL A 323 -16.35 -11.48 15.67
N PRO A 324 -17.41 -12.24 15.34
CA PRO A 324 -17.37 -13.21 14.25
C PRO A 324 -17.22 -12.54 12.88
N ALA A 325 -16.84 -13.32 11.88
CA ALA A 325 -16.86 -12.86 10.49
C ALA A 325 -18.27 -12.36 10.13
N SER A 326 -18.37 -11.12 9.69
CA SER A 326 -19.61 -10.41 9.43
C SER A 326 -19.41 -9.32 8.37
N SER A 327 -20.52 -8.69 7.97
CA SER A 327 -20.55 -7.60 6.99
C SER A 327 -21.21 -6.37 7.60
N ALA A 328 -21.19 -5.23 6.92
CA ALA A 328 -21.90 -4.04 7.38
C ALA A 328 -23.40 -4.29 7.66
N ALA A 329 -24.06 -5.15 6.88
CA ALA A 329 -25.47 -5.48 7.09
C ALA A 329 -25.72 -6.34 8.33
N THR A 330 -24.69 -7.04 8.82
CA THR A 330 -24.74 -7.97 9.96
C THR A 330 -23.78 -7.56 11.07
N ALA A 331 -23.52 -6.26 11.19
CA ALA A 331 -22.61 -5.73 12.19
C ALA A 331 -23.08 -6.10 13.61
N VAL A 332 -22.11 -6.49 14.45
CA VAL A 332 -22.32 -6.93 15.82
C VAL A 332 -22.27 -5.72 16.75
N PRO A 333 -23.26 -5.53 17.63
CA PRO A 333 -23.25 -4.42 18.56
C PRO A 333 -22.26 -4.66 19.70
N VAL A 334 -21.29 -3.77 19.86
CA VAL A 334 -20.44 -3.69 21.05
C VAL A 334 -21.08 -2.72 22.03
N ASN A 335 -21.58 -3.24 23.14
CA ASN A 335 -22.46 -2.56 24.08
C ASN A 335 -21.69 -1.80 25.17
N PHE A 336 -22.20 -0.62 25.47
CA PHE A 336 -21.75 0.28 26.52
C PHE A 336 -22.95 0.92 27.22
N MET A 337 -22.70 1.60 28.32
CA MET A 337 -23.68 2.45 28.98
C MET A 337 -23.03 3.78 29.38
N ALA A 338 -23.77 4.87 29.27
CA ALA A 338 -23.36 6.18 29.73
C ALA A 338 -24.29 6.67 30.84
N GLN A 339 -23.75 7.37 31.83
CA GLN A 339 -24.53 7.91 32.94
C GLN A 339 -23.88 9.19 33.47
N MET A 340 -24.70 10.14 33.94
CA MET A 340 -24.19 11.30 34.67
C MET A 340 -23.62 10.88 36.03
N VAL A 341 -22.55 11.54 36.44
CA VAL A 341 -21.91 11.35 37.74
C VAL A 341 -21.59 12.70 38.35
N GLN A 342 -21.73 12.83 39.67
CA GLN A 342 -21.32 14.04 40.37
C GLN A 342 -19.80 14.10 40.47
N THR A 343 -19.21 15.24 40.11
CA THR A 343 -17.76 15.49 40.14
C THR A 343 -17.39 16.53 41.18
N GLY A 344 -18.23 17.55 41.37
CA GLY A 344 -18.05 18.61 42.37
C GLY A 344 -18.74 18.31 43.70
N SER A 345 -18.40 19.07 44.75
CA SER A 345 -19.09 19.02 46.05
C SER A 345 -20.56 19.44 45.95
N THR A 346 -20.90 20.24 44.93
CA THR A 346 -22.26 20.72 44.65
C THR A 346 -22.59 20.53 43.17
N VAL A 347 -23.85 20.25 42.88
CA VAL A 347 -24.38 20.19 41.50
C VAL A 347 -25.27 21.40 41.24
N THR A 348 -25.06 22.08 40.11
CA THR A 348 -25.98 23.14 39.64
C THR A 348 -26.84 22.61 38.50
N ALA A 349 -28.07 23.14 38.39
CA ALA A 349 -28.98 22.74 37.34
C ALA A 349 -28.64 23.46 36.03
N GLY A 350 -28.73 22.75 34.92
CA GLY A 350 -28.53 23.28 33.59
C GLY A 350 -28.40 22.17 32.57
N ARG A 351 -28.09 22.52 31.32
CA ARG A 351 -27.82 21.53 30.28
C ARG A 351 -26.39 21.01 30.41
N ALA A 352 -26.22 19.70 30.29
CA ALA A 352 -24.94 19.00 30.33
C ALA A 352 -24.77 18.21 29.03
N ASN A 353 -23.79 18.59 28.20
CA ASN A 353 -23.40 17.81 27.02
C ASN A 353 -21.92 17.42 27.16
N GLY A 354 -21.52 16.28 26.62
CA GLY A 354 -20.12 15.87 26.55
C GLY A 354 -19.81 15.28 25.18
N THR A 355 -18.53 15.13 24.87
CA THR A 355 -18.07 14.46 23.65
C THR A 355 -16.85 13.62 23.97
N ALA A 356 -16.84 12.40 23.43
CA ALA A 356 -15.71 11.49 23.50
C ALA A 356 -15.47 10.91 22.11
N THR A 357 -14.20 10.69 21.78
CA THR A 357 -13.78 9.99 20.57
C THR A 357 -13.46 8.55 20.93
N PHE A 358 -14.07 7.58 20.25
CA PHE A 358 -13.68 6.19 20.41
C PHE A 358 -12.65 5.78 19.36
N VAL A 359 -11.79 4.84 19.71
CA VAL A 359 -10.84 4.20 18.79
C VAL A 359 -11.09 2.70 18.82
N LEU A 360 -11.17 2.08 17.64
CA LEU A 360 -11.28 0.64 17.47
C LEU A 360 -9.90 0.07 17.12
N GLU A 361 -9.40 -0.84 17.95
CA GLU A 361 -8.17 -1.61 17.68
C GLU A 361 -8.52 -3.08 17.47
N TYR A 362 -7.83 -3.70 16.52
CA TYR A 362 -7.99 -5.11 16.17
C TYR A 362 -6.65 -5.66 15.71
N ASN A 363 -6.35 -6.90 16.09
CA ASN A 363 -5.12 -7.62 15.74
C ASN A 363 -5.41 -8.81 14.85
#